data_AF-A0A2P8GRF0-F1
#
_entry.id   AF-A0A2P8GRF0-F1
#
_cell.length_a   1.000
_cell.length_b   1.000
_cell.length_c   1.000
_cell.angle_alpha   90.00
_cell.angle_beta   90.00
_cell.angle_gamma   90.00
#
_symmetry.space_group_name_H-M   'P 1'
#
loop_
_entity.id
_entity.type
_entity.pdbx_description
1 polymer ?
#
loop_
_entity_poly.entity_id
_entity_poly.type
_entity_poly.pdbx_seq_one_letter_code
_entity_poly.pdbx_strand_id
1 'polypeptide(L)'
;MWSGHGSIIPSGDCKICGKPVMEIDHIDGSSADLGNLQLLCADYHHTKTAESLVPASAEQSALFMTRVAPDIPRLLADDKVTWQTSWSGLKSSRKARFVDSLKTAGIDLSGLETRAQMIAARETQVPMPSPRPQEYDEADYGSNFLADATERSA
;
A
#
# COMPACT_ATOMS: atom_id res chain seq x y z
N MET A 1 -6.22 26.35 7.09
CA MET A 1 -5.43 26.47 5.85
C MET A 1 -4.41 25.34 5.86
N TRP A 2 -4.69 24.26 5.15
CA TRP A 2 -3.73 23.16 4.97
C TRP A 2 -2.83 23.52 3.80
N SER A 3 -1.57 23.83 4.10
CA SER A 3 -0.52 23.92 3.08
C SER A 3 -0.27 22.52 2.56
N GLY A 4 -0.53 22.30 1.28
CA GLY A 4 -0.41 21.01 0.63
C GLY A 4 0.97 20.40 0.85
N HIS A 5 1.01 19.12 1.18
CA HIS A 5 2.21 18.31 1.11
C HIS A 5 2.79 18.45 -0.30
N GLY A 6 3.91 19.17 -0.39
CA GLY A 6 4.70 19.27 -1.60
C GLY A 6 5.05 17.86 -2.03
N SER A 7 4.62 17.51 -3.25
CA SER A 7 5.01 16.28 -3.90
C SER A 7 6.54 16.25 -3.93
N ILE A 8 7.16 15.32 -3.19
CA ILE A 8 8.61 15.10 -3.16
C ILE A 8 8.98 14.33 -4.45
N ILE A 9 8.59 14.86 -5.60
CA ILE A 9 9.13 14.38 -6.86
C ILE A 9 10.44 15.14 -7.04
N PRO A 10 11.58 14.45 -7.26
CA PRO A 10 12.83 15.14 -7.55
C PRO A 10 12.60 16.12 -8.70
N SER A 11 12.96 17.39 -8.50
CA SER A 11 12.93 18.37 -9.58
C SER A 11 13.88 17.90 -10.68
N GLY A 12 13.32 17.53 -11.83
CA GLY A 12 14.10 16.99 -12.93
C GLY A 12 13.30 16.87 -14.21
N ASP A 13 14.02 16.71 -15.31
CA ASP A 13 13.44 16.56 -16.63
C ASP A 13 13.44 15.10 -17.06
N CYS A 14 12.39 14.71 -17.78
CA CYS A 14 12.27 13.42 -18.42
C CYS A 14 13.49 13.16 -19.30
N LYS A 15 14.15 12.01 -19.11
CA LYS A 15 15.36 11.64 -19.86
C LYS A 15 15.14 11.49 -21.36
N ILE A 16 13.89 11.30 -21.80
CA ILE A 16 13.57 11.09 -23.22
C ILE A 16 13.14 12.39 -23.90
N CYS A 17 12.33 13.24 -23.26
CA CYS A 17 11.71 14.40 -23.93
C CYS A 17 11.95 15.75 -23.24
N GLY A 18 12.60 15.78 -22.08
CA GLY A 18 12.92 17.02 -21.37
C GLY A 18 11.74 17.71 -20.66
N LYS A 19 10.52 17.13 -20.69
CA LYS A 19 9.37 17.65 -19.92
C LYS A 19 9.53 17.37 -18.42
N PRO A 20 8.81 18.08 -17.53
CA PRO A 20 8.84 17.81 -16.10
C PRO A 20 8.56 16.34 -15.77
N VAL A 21 9.36 15.77 -14.88
CA VAL A 21 9.21 14.40 -14.39
C VAL A 21 7.97 14.25 -13.52
N MET A 22 7.31 13.10 -13.63
CA MET A 22 6.24 12.69 -12.72
C MET A 22 6.58 11.39 -12.00
N GLU A 23 7.48 10.57 -12.56
CA GLU A 23 7.70 9.19 -12.13
C GLU A 23 9.20 8.82 -12.19
N ILE A 24 9.63 8.01 -11.23
CA ILE A 24 10.95 7.36 -11.21
C ILE A 24 10.73 5.90 -11.63
N ASP A 25 11.51 5.43 -12.60
CA ASP A 25 11.35 4.11 -13.19
C ASP A 25 12.70 3.38 -13.31
N HIS A 26 12.66 2.05 -13.32
CA HIS A 26 13.88 1.26 -13.52
C HIS A 26 14.22 1.17 -14.99
N ILE A 27 15.47 1.44 -15.40
CA ILE A 27 15.92 1.36 -16.79
C ILE A 27 15.73 -0.07 -17.33
N ASP A 28 16.29 -1.06 -16.63
CA ASP A 28 16.17 -2.48 -16.98
C ASP A 28 15.99 -3.37 -15.74
N GLY A 29 14.85 -4.08 -15.69
CA GLY A 29 14.52 -4.99 -14.60
C GLY A 29 14.38 -4.35 -13.21
N SER A 30 13.94 -5.14 -12.23
CA SER A 30 13.88 -4.69 -10.83
C SER A 30 15.27 -4.75 -10.20
N SER A 31 15.77 -3.63 -9.68
CA SER A 31 17.08 -3.56 -9.01
C SER A 31 17.10 -2.42 -7.99
N ALA A 32 17.92 -2.54 -6.94
CA ALA A 32 18.13 -1.47 -5.96
C ALA A 32 19.25 -0.48 -6.39
N ASP A 33 19.92 -0.72 -7.51
CA ASP A 33 20.97 0.16 -8.02
C ASP A 33 20.39 1.50 -8.49
N LEU A 34 20.90 2.62 -7.94
CA LEU A 34 20.52 3.96 -8.34
C LEU A 34 20.88 4.26 -9.81
N GLY A 35 21.94 3.62 -10.34
CA GLY A 35 22.31 3.70 -11.75
C GLY A 35 21.28 3.06 -12.68
N ASN A 36 20.41 2.19 -12.15
CA ASN A 36 19.29 1.60 -12.88
C ASN A 36 18.01 2.44 -12.76
N LEU A 37 18.03 3.64 -12.19
CA LEU A 37 16.85 4.51 -12.10
C LEU A 37 16.90 5.63 -13.14
N GLN A 38 15.74 5.97 -13.70
CA GLN A 38 15.56 7.09 -14.63
C GLN A 38 14.32 7.91 -14.27
N LEU A 39 14.36 9.18 -14.65
CA LEU A 39 13.25 10.13 -14.52
C LEU A 39 12.46 10.16 -15.83
N LEU A 40 11.17 9.83 -15.78
CA LEU A 40 10.27 9.86 -16.94
C LEU A 40 9.03 10.74 -16.67
N CYS A 41 8.53 11.39 -17.71
CA CYS A 41 7.18 11.94 -17.67
C CYS A 41 6.16 10.81 -17.90
N ALA A 42 4.91 11.01 -17.48
CA ALA A 42 3.86 10.00 -17.54
C ALA A 42 3.69 9.39 -18.96
N ASP A 43 3.72 10.22 -20.02
CA ASP A 43 3.60 9.74 -21.40
C ASP A 43 4.62 8.65 -21.75
N TYR A 44 5.91 8.91 -21.48
CA TYR A 44 6.99 7.99 -21.81
C TYR A 44 7.08 6.81 -20.85
N HIS A 45 6.71 7.00 -19.58
CA HIS A 45 6.58 5.89 -18.64
C HIS A 45 5.52 4.88 -19.10
N HIS A 46 4.35 5.38 -19.48
CA HIS A 46 3.27 4.53 -19.99
C HIS A 46 3.63 3.85 -21.31
N THR A 47 4.29 4.56 -22.24
CA THR A 47 4.78 3.94 -23.49
C THR A 47 5.73 2.79 -23.20
N LYS A 48 6.74 3.00 -22.34
CA LYS A 48 7.68 1.96 -21.96
C LYS A 48 6.99 0.77 -21.29
N THR A 49 6.06 1.06 -20.38
CA THR A 49 5.27 0.03 -19.71
C THR A 49 4.50 -0.80 -20.74
N ALA A 50 3.81 -0.14 -21.68
CA ALA A 50 3.04 -0.80 -22.72
C ALA A 50 3.91 -1.67 -23.65
N GLU A 51 5.10 -1.20 -24.01
CA GLU A 51 6.08 -1.97 -24.80
C GLU A 51 6.60 -3.20 -24.04
N SER A 52 6.66 -3.12 -22.70
CA SER A 52 7.10 -4.21 -21.83
C SER A 52 5.99 -5.22 -21.52
N LEU A 53 4.74 -4.93 -21.87
CA LEU A 53 3.62 -5.87 -21.69
C LEU A 53 3.70 -6.98 -22.74
N VAL A 54 4.09 -8.16 -22.27
CA VAL A 54 4.09 -9.39 -23.07
C VAL A 54 3.02 -10.35 -22.58
N PRO A 55 2.39 -11.15 -23.47
CA PRO A 55 1.51 -12.23 -23.05
C PRO A 55 2.24 -13.19 -22.10
N ALA A 56 1.54 -13.66 -21.07
CA ALA A 56 2.06 -14.68 -20.18
C ALA A 56 2.41 -15.95 -20.97
N SER A 57 3.49 -16.63 -20.59
CA SER A 57 3.80 -17.94 -21.15
C SER A 57 2.71 -18.96 -20.82
N ALA A 58 2.65 -20.09 -21.54
CA ALA A 58 1.68 -21.15 -21.26
C ALA A 58 1.78 -21.64 -19.81
N GLU A 59 2.99 -21.74 -19.26
CA GLU A 59 3.23 -22.13 -17.88
C GLU A 59 2.75 -21.07 -16.88
N GLN A 60 3.09 -19.80 -17.10
CA GLN A 60 2.62 -18.69 -16.26
C GLN A 60 1.10 -18.56 -16.27
N SER A 61 0.48 -18.72 -17.45
CA SER A 61 -0.96 -18.72 -17.64
C SER A 61 -1.62 -19.88 -16.90
N ALA A 62 -1.08 -21.10 -17.01
CA ALA A 62 -1.59 -22.26 -16.28
C ALA A 62 -1.54 -22.04 -14.76
N LEU A 63 -0.40 -21.56 -14.23
CA LEU A 63 -0.28 -21.22 -12.80
C LEU A 63 -1.28 -20.14 -12.38
N PHE A 64 -1.45 -19.09 -13.19
CA PHE A 64 -2.42 -18.05 -12.93
C PHE A 64 -3.86 -18.59 -12.85
N MET A 65 -4.24 -19.45 -13.79
CA MET A 65 -5.59 -20.04 -13.84
C MET A 65 -5.89 -20.90 -12.60
N THR A 66 -4.92 -21.65 -12.07
CA THR A 66 -5.11 -22.41 -10.81
C THR A 66 -5.42 -21.51 -9.59
N ARG A 67 -5.05 -20.24 -9.66
CA ARG A 67 -5.30 -19.26 -8.59
C ARG A 67 -6.58 -18.47 -8.82
N VAL A 68 -6.86 -18.08 -10.06
CA VAL A 68 -8.00 -17.20 -10.39
C VAL A 68 -9.31 -17.94 -10.55
N ALA A 69 -9.26 -19.17 -11.08
CA ALA A 69 -10.43 -19.98 -11.33
C ALA A 69 -10.16 -21.44 -10.93
N PRO A 70 -9.97 -21.70 -9.62
CA PRO A 70 -9.76 -23.07 -9.17
C PRO A 70 -11.01 -23.92 -9.41
N ASP A 71 -10.84 -25.19 -9.79
CA ASP A 71 -11.95 -26.12 -10.01
C ASP A 71 -12.81 -26.35 -8.76
N ILE A 72 -12.21 -26.17 -7.58
CA ILE A 72 -12.86 -26.25 -6.28
C ILE A 72 -12.67 -24.91 -5.56
N PRO A 73 -13.72 -24.31 -4.99
CA PRO A 73 -13.60 -23.11 -4.16
C PRO A 73 -12.51 -23.26 -3.10
N ARG A 74 -11.48 -22.40 -3.12
CA ARG A 74 -10.37 -22.44 -2.16
C ARG A 74 -10.62 -21.50 -0.99
N LEU A 75 -11.29 -20.39 -1.26
CA LEU A 75 -11.75 -19.41 -0.29
C LEU A 75 -13.27 -19.48 -0.15
N LEU A 76 -13.79 -19.10 1.02
CA LEU A 76 -15.25 -18.99 1.23
C LEU A 76 -15.92 -18.05 0.21
N ALA A 77 -15.19 -17.05 -0.28
CA ALA A 77 -15.69 -16.10 -1.27
C ALA A 77 -15.78 -16.70 -2.70
N ASP A 78 -15.09 -17.81 -2.96
CA ASP A 78 -15.10 -18.47 -4.27
C ASP A 78 -16.35 -19.34 -4.44
N ASP A 79 -16.95 -19.79 -3.34
CA ASP A 79 -18.17 -20.60 -3.35
C ASP A 79 -19.40 -19.73 -3.63
N LYS A 80 -19.72 -19.53 -4.90
CA LYS A 80 -20.87 -18.72 -5.34
C LYS A 80 -22.22 -19.22 -4.81
N VAL A 81 -22.33 -20.47 -4.38
CA VAL A 81 -23.58 -21.06 -3.89
C VAL A 81 -23.79 -20.70 -2.42
N THR A 82 -22.76 -20.90 -1.58
CA THR A 82 -22.90 -20.69 -0.13
C THR A 82 -22.39 -19.33 0.35
N TRP A 83 -21.67 -18.58 -0.49
CA TRP A 83 -20.99 -17.34 -0.12
C TRP A 83 -21.93 -16.34 0.55
N GLN A 84 -23.15 -16.12 0.02
CA GLN A 84 -24.07 -15.13 0.58
C GLN A 84 -24.45 -15.45 2.04
N THR A 85 -24.68 -16.72 2.34
CA THR A 85 -24.99 -17.22 3.69
C THR A 85 -23.77 -17.10 4.60
N SER A 86 -22.62 -17.60 4.14
CA SER A 86 -21.34 -17.54 4.86
C SER A 86 -20.94 -16.10 5.18
N TRP A 87 -21.06 -15.19 4.21
CA TRP A 87 -20.77 -13.78 4.36
C TRP A 87 -21.68 -13.11 5.39
N SER A 88 -22.98 -13.38 5.33
CA SER A 88 -23.94 -12.83 6.29
C SER A 88 -23.62 -13.27 7.72
N GLY A 89 -23.27 -14.53 7.91
CA GLY A 89 -22.78 -15.06 9.19
C GLY A 89 -21.51 -14.36 9.66
N LEU A 90 -20.49 -14.26 8.80
CA LEU A 90 -19.22 -13.58 9.12
C LEU A 90 -19.43 -12.10 9.48
N LYS A 91 -20.29 -11.40 8.73
CA LYS A 91 -20.64 -10.00 8.97
C LYS A 91 -21.34 -9.83 10.32
N SER A 92 -22.28 -10.72 10.65
CA SER A 92 -22.95 -10.74 11.96
C SER A 92 -21.95 -10.96 13.09
N SER A 93 -21.10 -11.98 12.98
CA SER A 93 -20.06 -12.28 13.98
C SER A 93 -19.05 -11.14 14.15
N ARG A 94 -18.66 -10.46 13.07
CA ARG A 94 -17.81 -9.25 13.13
C ARG A 94 -18.50 -8.11 13.86
N LYS A 95 -19.79 -7.87 13.59
CA LYS A 95 -20.57 -6.86 14.31
C LYS A 95 -20.67 -7.20 15.79
N ALA A 96 -20.95 -8.45 16.13
CA ALA A 96 -21.04 -8.90 17.52
C ALA A 96 -19.74 -8.68 18.28
N ARG A 97 -18.58 -9.10 17.74
CA ARG A 97 -17.26 -8.85 18.35
C ARG A 97 -16.96 -7.36 18.50
N PHE A 98 -17.34 -6.55 17.52
CA PHE A 98 -17.16 -5.10 17.62
C PHE A 98 -17.99 -4.51 18.75
N VAL A 99 -19.29 -4.83 18.83
CA VAL A 99 -20.18 -4.38 19.91
C VAL A 99 -19.66 -4.83 21.28
N ASP A 100 -19.22 -6.09 21.38
CA ASP A 100 -18.64 -6.64 22.60
C ASP A 100 -17.36 -5.90 23.04
N SER A 101 -16.49 -5.55 22.09
CA SER A 101 -15.29 -4.74 22.37
C SER A 101 -15.63 -3.34 22.88
N LEU A 102 -16.72 -2.72 22.40
CA LEU A 102 -17.15 -1.40 22.86
C LEU A 102 -17.69 -1.47 24.29
N LYS A 103 -18.52 -2.48 24.58
CA LYS A 103 -19.03 -2.72 25.94
C LYS A 103 -17.91 -2.99 26.92
N THR A 104 -16.94 -3.81 26.52
CA THR A 104 -15.74 -4.11 27.32
C THR A 104 -14.91 -2.85 27.58
N ALA A 105 -14.86 -1.92 26.62
CA ALA A 105 -14.21 -0.62 26.78
C ALA A 105 -15.03 0.38 27.62
N GLY A 106 -16.22 0.01 28.11
CA GLY A 106 -17.08 0.90 28.91
C GLY A 106 -17.85 1.93 28.09
N ILE A 107 -17.91 1.78 26.76
CA ILE A 107 -18.68 2.68 25.89
C ILE A 107 -20.16 2.36 26.04
N ASP A 108 -20.95 3.35 26.47
CA ASP A 108 -22.40 3.24 26.43
C ASP A 108 -22.89 3.27 24.97
N LEU A 109 -23.69 2.26 24.63
CA LEU A 109 -24.25 2.10 23.29
C LEU A 109 -25.67 2.66 23.19
N SER A 110 -26.24 3.15 24.29
CA SER A 110 -27.56 3.79 24.29
C SER A 110 -27.54 5.01 23.37
N GLY A 111 -28.51 5.08 22.44
CA GLY A 111 -28.57 6.15 21.44
C GLY A 111 -27.60 6.04 20.26
N LEU A 112 -26.73 5.02 20.20
CA LEU A 112 -25.86 4.76 19.04
C LEU A 112 -26.55 3.80 18.07
N GLU A 113 -27.27 4.36 17.09
CA GLU A 113 -28.07 3.57 16.14
C GLU A 113 -27.24 3.02 14.97
N THR A 114 -26.14 3.70 14.63
CA THR A 114 -25.33 3.39 13.45
C THR A 114 -23.93 2.94 13.82
N ARG A 115 -23.32 2.15 12.92
CA ARG A 115 -21.91 1.74 13.07
C ARG A 115 -20.96 2.95 13.08
N ALA A 116 -21.27 4.01 12.34
CA ALA A 116 -20.46 5.22 12.31
C ALA A 116 -20.43 5.92 13.67
N GLN A 117 -21.59 6.06 14.32
CA GLN A 117 -21.68 6.61 15.68
C GLN A 117 -20.89 5.77 16.69
N MET A 118 -20.97 4.44 16.59
CA MET A 118 -20.18 3.52 17.43
C MET A 118 -18.66 3.66 17.22
N ILE A 119 -18.21 3.89 15.98
CA ILE A 119 -16.79 4.13 15.67
C ILE A 119 -16.34 5.48 16.27
N ALA A 120 -17.12 6.53 16.07
CA ALA A 120 -16.81 7.85 16.62
C ALA A 120 -16.71 7.81 18.16
N ALA A 121 -17.65 7.14 18.83
CA ALA A 121 -17.60 6.96 20.29
C ALA A 121 -16.32 6.23 20.74
N ARG A 122 -15.90 5.18 20.01
CA ARG A 122 -14.63 4.49 20.29
C ARG A 122 -13.42 5.41 20.14
N GLU A 123 -13.37 6.20 19.09
CA GLU A 123 -12.24 7.12 18.82
C GLU A 123 -12.14 8.25 19.86
N THR A 124 -13.26 8.64 20.48
CA THR A 124 -13.24 9.62 21.58
C THR A 124 -12.71 9.06 22.90
N GLN A 125 -12.85 7.75 23.14
CA GLN A 125 -12.48 7.12 24.43
C GLN A 125 -11.15 6.39 24.39
N VAL A 126 -10.76 5.84 23.24
CA VAL A 126 -9.43 5.28 23.06
C VAL A 126 -8.54 6.45 22.68
N PRO A 127 -7.61 6.89 23.55
CA PRO A 127 -6.60 7.84 23.12
C PRO A 127 -5.96 7.24 21.87
N MET A 128 -5.90 8.00 20.77
CA MET A 128 -5.08 7.62 19.62
C MET A 128 -3.79 7.06 20.19
N PRO A 129 -3.40 5.81 19.84
CA PRO A 129 -2.14 5.29 20.32
C PRO A 129 -1.13 6.39 20.02
N SER A 130 -0.46 6.91 21.07
CA SER A 130 0.61 7.89 20.91
C SER A 130 1.38 7.46 19.69
N PRO A 131 1.55 8.33 18.67
CA PRO A 131 2.16 7.94 17.40
C PRO A 131 3.28 7.01 17.77
N ARG A 132 3.15 5.74 17.34
CA ARG A 132 4.05 4.65 17.73
C ARG A 132 5.41 5.31 17.79
N PRO A 133 6.14 5.29 18.92
CA PRO A 133 7.49 5.82 18.94
C PRO A 133 8.11 5.33 17.65
N GLN A 134 8.56 6.26 16.81
CA GLN A 134 9.35 5.89 15.67
C GLN A 134 10.59 5.23 16.30
N GLU A 135 10.49 3.94 16.67
CA GLU A 135 11.51 2.94 16.40
C GLU A 135 11.55 2.84 14.86
N TYR A 136 11.92 3.97 14.24
CA TYR A 136 12.94 3.92 13.26
C TYR A 136 14.13 3.37 14.03
N ASP A 137 14.37 2.07 13.89
CA ASP A 137 15.75 1.64 13.85
C ASP A 137 16.38 2.41 12.67
N GLU A 138 16.87 3.62 12.96
CA GLU A 138 17.81 4.38 12.13
C GLU A 138 19.18 3.67 12.11
N ALA A 139 19.17 2.36 11.89
CA ALA A 139 20.34 1.54 11.69
C ALA A 139 19.98 0.52 10.61
N ASP A 140 20.05 0.98 9.35
CA ASP A 140 20.51 0.25 8.15
C ASP A 140 19.76 0.60 6.85
N TYR A 141 19.28 1.84 6.71
CA TYR A 141 19.05 2.44 5.39
C TYR A 141 19.57 3.88 5.38
N GLY A 142 20.85 4.05 5.03
CA GLY A 142 21.32 5.25 4.35
C GLY A 142 22.10 6.33 5.12
N SER A 143 22.61 6.10 6.34
CA SER A 143 23.33 7.14 7.10
C SER A 143 24.87 7.11 7.03
N ASN A 144 25.49 6.24 6.21
CA ASN A 144 26.96 6.16 6.13
C ASN A 144 27.62 6.83 4.91
N PHE A 145 27.00 7.83 4.27
CA PHE A 145 27.59 8.48 3.08
C PHE A 145 27.98 9.95 3.22
N LEU A 146 28.02 10.51 4.43
CA LEU A 146 28.53 11.87 4.65
C LEU A 146 29.44 11.98 5.88
N ALA A 147 30.55 11.24 5.89
CA ALA A 147 31.73 11.60 6.69
C ALA A 147 32.98 10.84 6.23
N ASP A 148 33.46 11.05 4.99
CA ASP A 148 34.92 10.97 4.71
C ASP A 148 35.34 11.57 3.35
N ALA A 149 35.00 12.84 3.09
CA ALA A 149 35.44 13.55 1.88
C ALA A 149 36.14 14.88 2.16
N THR A 150 36.80 14.99 3.31
CA THR A 150 37.74 16.08 3.59
C THR A 150 38.96 15.53 4.30
N GLU A 151 39.81 14.83 3.57
CA GLU A 151 41.27 14.82 3.75
C GLU A 151 41.93 13.90 2.71
N ARG A 152 42.24 14.47 1.53
CA ARG A 152 43.35 14.05 0.65
C ARG A 152 43.57 15.13 -0.40
N SER A 153 44.24 16.19 0.05
CA SER A 153 45.00 17.11 -0.81
C SER A 153 46.32 17.37 -0.13
N ALA A 154 47.28 16.49 -0.40
CA ALA A 154 48.73 16.71 -0.37
C ALA A 154 49.38 15.60 -1.18
#